data_AF-A0A5M8P682-F1
#
_entry.id   AF-A0A5M8P682-F1
#
_cell.length_a   1.000
_cell.length_b   1.000
_cell.length_c   1.000
_cell.angle_alpha   90.00
_cell.angle_beta   90.00
_cell.angle_gamma   90.00
#
_symmetry.space_group_name_H-M   'P 1'
#
loop_
_entity.id
_entity.type
_entity.pdbx_description
1 polymer ?
#
loop_
_entity_poly.entity_id
_entity_poly.type
_entity_poly.pdbx_seq_one_letter_code
_entity_poly.pdbx_strand_id
1 'polypeptide(L)'
;MITQTVQKKRKNIDLPLDAFRSLSIKAAAEGKNLKVFIESLLILEAKAMSDEELYRYFNETKLEGNVYLNDTEQKDFETWLGI
;
A
#
# COMPACT_ATOMS: atom_id res chain seq x y z
N MET A 1 -11.65 7.58 -22.10
CA MET A 1 -11.10 7.16 -20.79
C MET A 1 -11.93 5.98 -20.31
N ILE A 2 -11.33 4.81 -20.12
CA ILE A 2 -12.05 3.60 -19.74
C ILE A 2 -12.21 3.63 -18.21
N THR A 3 -13.40 3.95 -17.72
CA THR A 3 -13.72 3.90 -16.29
C THR A 3 -13.84 2.44 -15.88
N GLN A 4 -12.75 1.82 -15.42
CA GLN A 4 -12.81 0.52 -14.77
C GLN A 4 -13.62 0.66 -13.48
N THR A 5 -14.84 0.12 -13.49
CA THR A 5 -15.69 0.06 -12.32
C THR A 5 -15.15 -1.04 -11.40
N VAL A 6 -14.48 -0.63 -10.31
CA VAL A 6 -14.03 -1.56 -9.27
C VAL A 6 -15.26 -2.29 -8.73
N GLN A 7 -15.27 -3.63 -8.82
CA GLN A 7 -16.36 -4.43 -8.27
C GLN A 7 -16.40 -4.28 -6.75
N LYS A 8 -17.54 -3.81 -6.22
CA LYS A 8 -17.73 -3.57 -4.79
C LYS A 8 -18.64 -4.65 -4.19
N LYS A 9 -18.18 -5.29 -3.11
CA LYS A 9 -19.01 -6.20 -2.31
C LYS A 9 -19.47 -5.47 -1.04
N ARG A 10 -20.77 -5.51 -0.77
CA ARG A 10 -21.35 -4.90 0.45
C ARG A 10 -20.94 -5.68 1.69
N LYS A 11 -20.63 -4.96 2.77
CA LYS A 11 -20.32 -5.49 4.10
C LYS A 11 -21.17 -4.74 5.12
N ASN A 12 -21.77 -5.48 6.05
CA ASN A 12 -22.42 -4.92 7.22
C ASN A 12 -21.46 -5.12 8.39
N ILE A 13 -21.15 -4.04 9.11
CA ILE A 13 -20.22 -4.04 10.24
C ILE A 13 -20.87 -3.36 11.42
N ASP A 14 -20.61 -3.88 12.61
CA ASP A 14 -20.99 -3.25 13.87
C ASP A 14 -19.77 -2.51 14.43
N LEU A 15 -19.98 -1.26 14.86
CA LEU A 15 -18.96 -0.43 15.46
C LEU A 15 -19.37 -0.06 16.88
N PRO A 16 -18.45 -0.11 17.86
CA PRO A 16 -18.66 0.49 19.15
C PRO A 16 -19.10 1.95 19.03
N LEU A 17 -20.01 2.39 19.91
CA LEU A 17 -20.66 3.71 19.80
C LEU A 17 -19.64 4.86 19.90
N ASP A 18 -18.64 4.71 20.75
CA ASP A 18 -17.51 5.62 20.91
C ASP A 18 -16.67 5.72 19.62
N ALA A 19 -16.33 4.59 19.01
CA ALA A 19 -15.61 4.55 17.75
C ALA A 19 -16.43 5.21 16.62
N PHE A 20 -17.73 4.90 16.54
CA PHE A 20 -18.63 5.52 15.56
C PHE A 20 -18.64 7.04 15.67
N ARG A 21 -18.73 7.59 16.89
CA ARG A 21 -18.72 9.05 17.13
C ARG A 21 -17.40 9.68 16.73
N SER A 22 -16.28 9.12 17.18
CA SER A 22 -14.94 9.62 16.87
C SER A 22 -14.66 9.61 15.36
N LEU A 23 -15.00 8.52 14.68
CA LEU A 23 -14.86 8.41 13.22
C LEU A 23 -15.78 9.39 12.48
N SER A 24 -16.99 9.63 13.00
CA SER A 24 -17.93 10.59 12.41
C SER A 24 -17.40 12.02 12.47
N ILE A 25 -16.83 12.41 13.62
CA ILE A 25 -16.21 13.73 13.79
C ILE A 25 -15.02 13.88 12.84
N LYS A 26 -14.18 12.85 12.74
CA LYS A 26 -13.01 12.88 11.84
C LYS A 26 -13.42 12.94 10.36
N ALA A 27 -14.43 12.17 9.96
CA ALA A 27 -14.98 12.23 8.61
C ALA A 27 -15.51 13.63 8.27
N ALA A 28 -16.27 14.24 9.19
CA ALA A 28 -16.78 15.59 9.02
C ALA A 28 -15.66 16.64 8.92
N ALA A 29 -14.59 16.51 9.71
CA ALA A 29 -13.41 17.38 9.64
C ALA A 29 -12.71 17.30 8.27
N GLU A 30 -12.76 16.14 7.61
CA GLU A 30 -12.24 15.95 6.24
C GLU A 30 -13.26 16.32 5.14
N GLY A 31 -14.45 16.81 5.50
CA GLY A 31 -15.52 17.13 4.55
C GLY A 31 -16.12 15.89 3.85
N LYS A 32 -15.98 14.71 4.47
CA LYS A 32 -16.45 13.43 3.93
C LYS A 32 -17.61 12.88 4.79
N ASN A 33 -18.48 12.10 4.17
CA ASN A 33 -19.40 11.29 4.95
C ASN A 33 -18.66 10.09 5.59
N LEU A 34 -19.21 9.58 6.69
CA LEU A 34 -18.60 8.48 7.45
C LEU A 34 -18.35 7.23 6.60
N LYS A 35 -19.28 6.89 5.69
CA LYS A 35 -19.16 5.72 4.83
C LYS A 35 -17.92 5.80 3.93
N VAL A 36 -17.77 6.91 3.20
CA VAL A 36 -16.64 7.14 2.30
C VAL A 36 -15.32 7.17 3.08
N PHE A 37 -15.35 7.76 4.27
CA PHE A 37 -14.19 7.79 5.16
C PHE A 37 -13.76 6.37 5.57
N ILE A 38 -14.69 5.53 6.05
CA ILE A 38 -14.40 4.13 6.41
C ILE A 38 -13.92 3.33 5.19
N GLU A 39 -14.58 3.49 4.04
CA GLU A 39 -14.14 2.83 2.79
C GLU A 39 -12.71 3.21 2.42
N SER A 40 -12.34 4.49 2.57
CA SER A 40 -10.99 4.95 2.27
C SER A 40 -9.94 4.37 3.22
N LEU A 41 -10.25 4.27 4.51
CA LEU A 41 -9.36 3.65 5.50
C LEU A 41 -9.13 2.17 5.18
N LEU A 42 -10.20 1.42 4.90
CA LEU A 42 -10.09 0.00 4.57
C LEU A 42 -9.32 -0.24 3.27
N ILE A 43 -9.47 0.64 2.27
CA ILE A 43 -8.71 0.55 1.02
C ILE A 43 -7.23 0.84 1.25
N LEU A 44 -6.91 1.85 2.06
CA LEU A 44 -5.52 2.19 2.39
C LEU A 44 -4.85 1.03 3.14
N GLU A 45 -5.54 0.47 4.13
CA GLU A 45 -5.03 -0.68 4.89
C GLU A 45 -4.81 -1.91 3.99
N ALA A 46 -5.76 -2.20 3.10
CA ALA A 46 -5.64 -3.32 2.16
C ALA A 46 -4.43 -3.18 1.22
N LYS A 47 -4.09 -1.95 0.82
CA LYS A 47 -2.90 -1.69 0.00
C LYS A 47 -1.61 -1.82 0.81
N ALA A 48 -1.60 -1.32 2.05
CA ALA A 48 -0.44 -1.46 2.92
C ALA A 48 -0.10 -2.93 3.17
N MET A 49 -1.11 -3.78 3.42
CA MET A 49 -0.90 -5.22 3.58
C MET A 49 -0.32 -5.87 2.30
N SER A 50 -0.83 -5.53 1.12
CA SER A 50 -0.29 -6.10 -0.13
C SER A 50 1.16 -5.70 -0.36
N ASP A 51 1.51 -4.46 -0.02
CA ASP A 51 2.88 -3.97 -0.18
C ASP A 51 3.79 -4.63 0.86
N GLU A 52 3.35 -4.78 2.11
CA GLU A 52 4.11 -5.46 3.17
C GLU A 52 4.34 -6.94 2.86
N GLU A 53 3.35 -7.65 2.32
CA GLU A 53 3.48 -9.03 1.82
C GLU A 53 4.50 -9.09 0.67
N LEU A 54 4.48 -8.14 -0.24
CA LEU A 54 5.42 -8.04 -1.35
C LEU A 54 6.85 -7.75 -0.87
N TYR A 55 7.02 -6.83 0.08
CA TYR A 55 8.31 -6.54 0.71
C TYR A 55 8.85 -7.75 1.48
N ARG A 56 7.98 -8.46 2.21
CA ARG A 56 8.35 -9.71 2.89
C ARG A 56 8.83 -10.75 1.87
N TYR A 57 8.07 -10.96 0.80
CA TYR A 57 8.45 -11.88 -0.27
C TYR A 57 9.82 -11.53 -0.86
N PHE A 58 10.09 -10.26 -1.16
CA PHE A 58 11.39 -9.82 -1.71
C PHE A 58 12.56 -10.04 -0.74
N ASN A 59 12.34 -9.84 0.55
CA ASN A 59 13.36 -10.13 1.56
C ASN A 59 13.62 -11.64 1.70
N GLU A 60 12.58 -12.47 1.67
CA GLU A 60 12.68 -13.92 1.84
C GLU A 60 13.28 -14.60 0.60
N THR A 61 12.95 -14.13 -0.61
CA THR A 61 13.43 -14.75 -1.86
C THR A 61 14.84 -14.36 -2.27
N LYS A 62 15.55 -13.50 -1.50
CA LYS A 62 16.93 -13.05 -1.78
C LYS A 62 17.15 -12.77 -3.27
N LEU A 63 16.32 -11.91 -3.85
CA LEU A 63 16.54 -11.45 -5.22
C LEU A 63 17.89 -10.70 -5.29
N GLU A 64 18.58 -10.83 -6.41
CA GLU A 64 19.99 -10.47 -6.64
C GLU A 64 20.39 -9.03 -6.21
N GLY A 65 19.41 -8.14 -6.03
CA GLY A 65 19.62 -6.76 -5.55
C GLY A 65 19.93 -6.58 -4.06
N ASN A 66 20.05 -7.66 -3.28
CA ASN A 66 20.43 -7.61 -1.85
C ASN A 66 21.91 -7.93 -1.58
N VAL A 67 22.71 -8.09 -2.64
CA VAL A 67 24.16 -8.34 -2.57
C VAL A 67 24.86 -7.16 -3.24
N TYR A 68 25.87 -6.58 -2.57
CA TYR A 68 26.72 -5.57 -3.20
C TYR A 68 27.44 -6.18 -4.41
N LEU A 69 27.56 -5.40 -5.48
CA LEU A 69 28.36 -5.78 -6.65
C LEU A 69 29.77 -6.15 -6.18
N ASN A 70 30.31 -7.23 -6.74
CA ASN A 70 31.73 -7.51 -6.56
C ASN A 70 32.58 -6.54 -7.42
N ASP A 71 33.87 -6.42 -7.11
CA ASP A 71 34.78 -5.46 -7.77
C ASP A 71 34.81 -5.62 -9.31
N THR A 72 34.58 -6.84 -9.82
CA THR A 72 34.53 -7.13 -11.26
C THR A 72 33.24 -6.63 -11.88
N GLU A 73 32.09 -6.95 -11.27
CA GLU A 73 30.77 -6.51 -11.73
C GLU A 73 30.63 -5.00 -11.69
N GLN A 74 31.18 -4.36 -10.65
CA GLN A 74 31.22 -2.91 -10.54
C GLN A 74 32.01 -2.29 -11.71
N LYS A 75 33.19 -2.84 -12.00
CA LYS A 75 34.04 -2.33 -13.08
C LYS A 75 33.43 -2.53 -14.46
N ASP A 76 32.76 -3.66 -14.69
CA ASP A 76 32.03 -3.93 -15.93
C ASP A 76 30.86 -2.95 -16.11
N PHE A 77 30.16 -2.63 -15.01
CA PHE A 77 29.08 -1.64 -15.00
C PHE A 77 29.58 -0.21 -15.26
N GLU A 78 30.68 0.20 -14.62
CA GLU A 78 31.35 1.49 -14.84
C GLU A 78 31.82 1.63 -16.29
N THR A 79 32.42 0.56 -16.84
CA THR A 79 32.83 0.50 -18.26
C THR A 79 31.63 0.63 -19.20
N TRP A 80 30.50 -0.01 -18.89
CA TRP A 80 29.26 0.11 -19.66
C TRP A 80 28.67 1.53 -19.61
N LEU A 81 28.79 2.22 -18.48
CA LEU A 81 28.40 3.62 -18.32
C LEU A 81 29.38 4.62 -18.96
N GLY A 82 30.58 4.18 -19.29
CA GLY A 82 31.63 5.01 -19.91
C GLY A 82 32.29 6.00 -18.95
N ILE A 83 32.33 5.66 -17.65
CA ILE A 83 33.01 6.42 -16.58
C ILE A 83 34.26 5.70 -16.09
#